data_AF-R8QB74-F1
#
_entry.id   AF-R8QB74-F1
#
_cell.length_a   1.000
_cell.length_b   1.000
_cell.length_c   1.000
_cell.angle_alpha   90.00
_cell.angle_beta   90.00
_cell.angle_gamma   90.00
#
_symmetry.space_group_name_H-M   'P 1'
#
loop_
_entity.id
_entity.type
_entity.pdbx_description
1 polymer ?
#
loop_
_entity_poly.entity_id
_entity_poly.type
_entity_poly.pdbx_seq_one_letter_code
_entity_poly.pdbx_strand_id
1 'polypeptide(L)'
;MLGSKVLKGEMELSDIVDFKNVTTAGMESSPVAEALAGLRAHEARYFMNKYKHEFTVVPAGESEKTLDYVNRILKEERDIEFAAKPLETSCFQVGNIKFAYVFYEDGLAVNVMYTLDNTKEAGCWI
;
A
#
# COMPACT_ATOMS: atom_id res chain seq x y z
N MET A 1 15.46 -22.65 -28.43
CA MET A 1 16.76 -22.06 -28.11
C MET A 1 16.60 -21.21 -26.86
N LEU A 2 17.47 -21.44 -25.89
CA LEU A 2 17.59 -20.65 -24.66
C LEU A 2 17.73 -19.15 -24.99
N GLY A 3 17.00 -18.34 -24.26
CA GLY A 3 17.25 -16.91 -24.10
C GLY A 3 17.10 -16.55 -22.63
N SER A 4 18.05 -17.02 -21.83
CA SER A 4 18.17 -16.72 -20.41
C SER A 4 18.20 -15.21 -20.19
N LYS A 5 17.23 -14.66 -19.45
CA LYS A 5 17.37 -13.35 -18.80
C LYS A 5 17.49 -13.60 -17.30
N VAL A 6 18.73 -13.80 -16.86
CA VAL A 6 19.10 -13.54 -15.47
C VAL A 6 19.07 -12.02 -15.31
N LEU A 7 18.05 -11.52 -14.62
CA LEU A 7 18.08 -10.18 -14.04
C LEU A 7 18.27 -10.37 -12.54
N LYS A 8 19.53 -10.24 -12.12
CA LYS A 8 19.91 -10.21 -10.71
C LYS A 8 19.95 -8.74 -10.30
N GLY A 9 18.86 -8.31 -9.69
CA GLY A 9 18.63 -7.01 -9.08
C GLY A 9 17.25 -7.10 -8.46
N GLU A 10 17.12 -6.85 -7.16
CA GLU A 10 15.87 -6.84 -6.41
C GLU A 10 14.87 -5.90 -7.09
N MET A 11 14.05 -6.43 -8.00
CA MET A 11 12.88 -5.75 -8.53
C MET A 11 11.76 -6.09 -7.57
N GLU A 12 11.44 -5.16 -6.68
CA GLU A 12 10.13 -5.14 -5.99
C GLU A 12 9.06 -5.31 -7.08
N LEU A 13 8.36 -6.45 -7.07
CA LEU A 13 7.26 -6.72 -7.99
C LEU A 13 6.09 -5.84 -7.55
N SER A 14 6.06 -4.63 -8.09
CA SER A 14 4.98 -3.67 -7.85
C SER A 14 3.99 -3.68 -9.02
N ASP A 15 2.71 -3.81 -8.69
CA ASP A 15 1.61 -3.86 -9.65
C ASP A 15 0.86 -2.52 -9.65
N ILE A 16 0.63 -1.95 -10.83
CA ILE A 16 -0.17 -0.73 -11.00
C ILE A 16 -1.65 -1.08 -10.83
N VAL A 17 -2.36 -0.32 -10.00
CA VAL A 17 -3.80 -0.50 -9.80
C VAL A 17 -4.60 0.23 -10.89
N ASP A 18 -5.23 -0.53 -11.78
CA ASP A 18 -6.17 0.01 -12.77
C ASP A 18 -7.54 0.29 -12.15
N PHE A 19 -7.82 1.56 -11.85
CA PHE A 19 -9.10 1.98 -11.29
C PHE A 19 -10.27 1.98 -12.29
N LYS A 20 -10.02 1.75 -13.59
CA LYS A 20 -11.07 1.60 -14.61
C LYS A 20 -11.55 0.15 -14.71
N ASN A 21 -10.63 -0.79 -14.53
CA ASN A 21 -10.90 -2.23 -14.54
C ASN A 21 -10.53 -2.85 -13.19
N VAL A 22 -11.44 -2.70 -12.22
CA VAL A 22 -11.21 -3.13 -10.84
C VAL A 22 -11.04 -4.66 -10.79
N THR A 23 -9.93 -5.11 -10.19
CA THR A 23 -9.55 -6.52 -10.04
C THR A 23 -9.35 -6.87 -8.57
N THR A 24 -9.71 -8.09 -8.19
CA THR A 24 -9.49 -8.69 -6.86
C THR A 24 -8.15 -9.42 -6.75
N ALA A 25 -7.30 -9.35 -7.78
CA ALA A 25 -5.96 -9.91 -7.73
C ALA A 25 -5.17 -9.36 -6.54
N GLY A 26 -4.56 -10.26 -5.76
CA GLY A 26 -3.86 -9.95 -4.50
C GLY A 26 -4.77 -9.90 -3.26
N MET A 27 -6.08 -10.08 -3.43
CA MET A 27 -7.09 -10.02 -2.36
C MET A 27 -7.98 -11.25 -2.26
N GLU A 28 -7.62 -12.33 -2.94
CA GLU A 28 -8.46 -13.53 -3.11
C GLU A 28 -8.77 -14.25 -1.79
N SER A 29 -7.92 -14.08 -0.76
CA SER A 29 -8.14 -14.67 0.56
C SER A 29 -9.07 -13.82 1.45
N SER A 30 -9.39 -12.59 1.06
CA SER A 30 -10.29 -11.73 1.82
C SER A 30 -11.75 -12.18 1.66
N PRO A 31 -12.54 -12.30 2.75
CA PRO A 31 -13.99 -12.51 2.66
C PRO A 31 -14.73 -11.32 2.04
N VAL A 32 -14.07 -10.16 1.90
CA VAL A 32 -14.63 -8.92 1.34
C VAL A 32 -13.80 -8.41 0.15
N ALA A 33 -13.21 -9.33 -0.62
CA ALA A 33 -12.28 -9.04 -1.71
C ALA A 33 -12.77 -7.98 -2.70
N GLU A 34 -14.03 -8.04 -3.13
CA GLU A 34 -14.60 -7.06 -4.07
C GLU A 34 -14.66 -5.64 -3.48
N ALA A 35 -15.07 -5.52 -2.21
CA ALA A 35 -15.14 -4.23 -1.53
C ALA A 35 -13.75 -3.64 -1.28
N LEU A 36 -12.79 -4.48 -0.86
CA LEU A 36 -11.41 -4.08 -0.64
C LEU A 36 -10.71 -3.67 -1.95
N ALA A 37 -10.96 -4.42 -3.04
CA ALA A 37 -10.48 -4.06 -4.37
C ALA A 37 -11.08 -2.73 -4.86
N GLY A 38 -12.36 -2.48 -4.57
CA GLY A 38 -13.03 -1.21 -4.83
C GLY A 38 -12.39 -0.04 -4.07
N LEU A 39 -12.05 -0.23 -2.79
CA LEU A 39 -11.34 0.77 -1.98
C LEU A 39 -9.94 1.06 -2.54
N ARG A 40 -9.17 0.02 -2.88
CA ARG A 40 -7.85 0.16 -3.51
C ARG A 40 -7.94 0.93 -4.84
N ALA A 41 -8.93 0.61 -5.68
CA ALA A 41 -9.18 1.33 -6.93
C ALA A 41 -9.60 2.78 -6.70
N HIS A 42 -10.36 3.06 -5.63
CA HIS A 42 -10.74 4.42 -5.27
C HIS A 42 -9.51 5.28 -4.97
N GLU A 43 -8.55 4.77 -4.19
CA GLU A 43 -7.28 5.44 -3.91
C GLU A 43 -6.48 5.67 -5.20
N ALA A 44 -6.36 4.66 -6.05
CA ALA A 44 -5.65 4.80 -7.33
C ALA A 44 -6.24 5.91 -8.21
N ARG A 45 -7.57 5.98 -8.29
CA ARG A 45 -8.27 7.07 -9.00
C ARG A 45 -7.98 8.43 -8.38
N TYR A 46 -7.98 8.53 -7.05
CA TYR A 46 -7.70 9.78 -6.34
C TYR A 46 -6.29 10.29 -6.65
N PHE A 47 -5.26 9.43 -6.54
CA PHE A 47 -3.88 9.82 -6.81
C PHE A 47 -3.64 10.19 -8.27
N MET A 48 -4.25 9.47 -9.22
CA MET A 48 -4.18 9.83 -10.64
C MET A 48 -4.86 11.18 -10.91
N ASN A 49 -6.06 11.41 -10.36
CA ASN A 49 -6.80 12.63 -10.62
C ASN A 49 -6.12 13.86 -10.00
N LYS A 50 -5.72 13.76 -8.73
CA LYS A 50 -5.20 14.88 -7.94
C LYS A 50 -3.71 15.12 -8.16
N TYR A 51 -2.90 14.06 -8.26
CA TYR A 51 -1.43 14.16 -8.28
C TYR A 51 -0.80 13.71 -9.59
N LYS A 52 -1.59 13.15 -10.53
CA LYS A 52 -1.06 12.48 -11.75
C LYS A 52 -0.05 11.39 -11.41
N HIS A 53 -0.31 10.67 -10.31
CA HIS A 53 0.54 9.60 -9.80
C HIS A 53 -0.15 8.25 -9.98
N GLU A 54 0.61 7.27 -10.48
CA GLU A 54 0.17 5.88 -10.56
C GLU A 54 0.29 5.25 -9.17
N PHE A 55 -0.83 4.74 -8.65
CA PHE A 55 -0.84 4.01 -7.40
C PHE A 55 -0.45 2.56 -7.66
N THR A 56 0.63 2.12 -7.04
CA THR A 56 1.13 0.75 -7.13
C THR A 56 0.98 0.03 -5.80
N VAL A 57 0.89 -1.29 -5.85
CA VAL A 57 0.88 -2.16 -4.68
C VAL A 57 1.94 -3.23 -4.79
N VAL A 58 2.38 -3.74 -3.64
CA VAL A 58 3.33 -4.86 -3.52
C VAL A 58 2.71 -5.88 -2.56
N PRO A 59 2.81 -7.20 -2.82
CA PRO A 59 2.40 -8.21 -1.85
C PRO A 59 3.07 -7.98 -0.49
N ALA A 60 2.32 -8.10 0.60
CA ALA A 60 2.84 -7.76 1.94
C ALA A 60 4.09 -8.57 2.33
N GLY A 61 4.17 -9.84 1.89
CA GLY A 61 5.34 -10.69 2.11
C GLY A 61 6.59 -10.28 1.32
N GLU A 62 6.45 -9.40 0.34
CA GLU A 62 7.57 -8.85 -0.43
C GLU A 62 7.93 -7.42 0.02
N SER A 63 7.11 -6.81 0.90
CA SER A 63 7.27 -5.42 1.36
C SER A 63 7.39 -5.29 2.88
N GLU A 64 8.21 -6.16 3.50
CA GLU A 64 8.40 -6.21 4.95
C GLU A 64 8.80 -4.85 5.54
N LYS A 65 9.66 -4.08 4.85
CA LYS A 65 10.11 -2.75 5.30
C LYS A 65 8.96 -1.76 5.45
N THR A 66 7.99 -1.77 4.53
CA THR A 66 6.81 -0.90 4.59
C THR A 66 5.90 -1.32 5.73
N LEU A 67 5.68 -2.63 5.88
CA LEU A 67 4.85 -3.18 6.93
C LEU A 67 5.41 -2.87 8.32
N ASP A 68 6.71 -3.09 8.53
CA ASP A 68 7.42 -2.79 9.78
C ASP A 68 7.33 -1.30 10.13
N TYR A 69 7.51 -0.43 9.13
CA TYR A 69 7.39 1.01 9.31
C TYR A 69 6.00 1.41 9.82
N VAL A 70 4.93 0.91 9.18
CA VAL A 70 3.55 1.20 9.57
C VAL A 70 3.24 0.62 10.94
N ASN A 71 3.60 -0.65 11.19
CA ASN A 71 3.38 -1.31 12.48
C ASN A 71 4.08 -0.57 13.64
N ARG A 72 5.30 -0.10 13.41
CA ARG A 72 6.03 0.70 14.40
C ARG A 72 5.29 1.99 14.75
N ILE A 73 4.80 2.73 13.74
CA ILE A 73 4.06 3.98 13.99
C ILE A 73 2.76 3.72 14.76
N LEU A 74 2.00 2.71 14.33
CA LEU A 74 0.76 2.33 14.99
C LEU A 74 1.00 1.94 16.45
N LYS A 75 2.06 1.17 16.71
CA LYS A 75 2.40 0.74 18.06
C LYS A 75 2.93 1.90 18.91
N GLU A 76 3.97 2.58 18.45
CA GLU A 76 4.68 3.57 19.25
C GLU A 76 3.86 4.84 19.47
N GLU A 77 3.07 5.27 18.48
CA GLU A 77 2.35 6.54 18.57
C GLU A 77 0.87 6.41 18.93
N ARG A 78 0.27 5.23 18.77
CA ARG A 78 -1.17 5.01 19.00
C ARG A 78 -1.48 3.80 19.88
N ASP A 79 -0.48 2.99 20.26
CA ASP A 79 -0.64 1.73 21.00
C ASP A 79 -1.62 0.75 20.32
N ILE A 80 -1.56 0.69 18.99
CA ILE A 80 -2.41 -0.20 18.17
C ILE A 80 -1.56 -1.33 17.59
N GLU A 81 -2.07 -2.55 17.70
CA GLU A 81 -1.55 -3.74 17.01
C GLU A 81 -2.70 -4.45 16.31
N PHE A 82 -2.52 -4.78 15.03
CA PHE A 82 -3.50 -5.52 14.25
C PHE A 82 -3.17 -7.01 14.22
N ALA A 83 -4.17 -7.84 14.53
CA ALA A 83 -4.08 -9.28 14.34
C ALA A 83 -4.46 -9.72 12.91
N ALA A 84 -5.03 -8.81 12.13
CA ALA A 84 -5.45 -9.06 10.75
C ALA A 84 -4.23 -9.35 9.86
N LYS A 85 -4.40 -10.26 8.89
CA LYS A 85 -3.34 -10.63 7.96
C LYS A 85 -3.16 -9.54 6.89
N PRO A 86 -1.97 -8.94 6.72
CA PRO A 86 -1.72 -8.00 5.65
C PRO A 86 -1.65 -8.74 4.30
N LEU A 87 -2.22 -8.14 3.26
CA LEU A 87 -2.27 -8.69 1.90
C LEU A 87 -1.34 -7.91 0.97
N GLU A 88 -1.47 -6.59 0.96
CA GLU A 88 -0.70 -5.71 0.08
C GLU A 88 -0.28 -4.45 0.82
N THR A 89 0.82 -3.86 0.38
CA THR A 89 1.28 -2.54 0.83
C THR A 89 1.43 -1.60 -0.35
N SER A 90 1.47 -0.30 -0.07
CA SER A 90 1.92 0.72 -1.02
C SER A 90 2.78 1.73 -0.29
N CYS A 91 3.86 2.22 -0.91
CA CYS A 91 4.71 3.24 -0.31
C CYS A 91 5.25 4.17 -1.40
N PHE A 92 4.90 5.45 -1.32
CA PHE A 92 5.28 6.44 -2.32
C PHE A 92 5.26 7.85 -1.75
N GLN A 93 5.78 8.79 -2.52
CA GLN A 93 5.79 10.21 -2.17
C GLN A 93 5.13 11.02 -3.28
N VAL A 94 4.20 11.89 -2.91
CA VAL A 94 3.66 12.92 -3.80
C VAL A 94 3.80 14.29 -3.16
N GLY A 95 4.45 15.21 -3.87
CA GLY A 95 4.85 16.49 -3.30
C GLY A 95 5.72 16.31 -2.06
N ASN A 96 5.27 16.87 -0.94
CA ASN A 96 5.97 16.88 0.34
C ASN A 96 5.46 15.82 1.35
N ILE A 97 4.59 14.92 0.91
CA ILE A 97 3.97 13.93 1.79
C ILE A 97 4.38 12.53 1.33
N LYS A 98 4.92 11.74 2.26
CA LYS A 98 5.10 10.30 2.11
C LYS A 98 3.84 9.59 2.57
N PHE A 99 3.37 8.64 1.77
CA PHE A 99 2.22 7.80 2.03
C PHE A 99 2.70 6.36 2.17
N ALA A 100 2.17 5.66 3.16
CA ALA A 100 2.28 4.22 3.29
C ALA A 100 0.89 3.63 3.53
N TYR A 101 0.53 2.63 2.74
CA TYR A 101 -0.71 1.88 2.88
C TYR A 101 -0.44 0.43 3.27
N VAL A 102 -1.36 -0.14 4.05
CA VAL A 102 -1.47 -1.59 4.27
C VAL A 102 -2.93 -1.98 4.09
N PHE A 103 -3.19 -2.94 3.21
CA PHE A 103 -4.51 -3.55 3.01
C PHE A 103 -4.53 -4.91 3.70
N TYR A 104 -5.52 -5.14 4.55
CA TYR A 104 -5.65 -6.34 5.36
C TYR A 104 -6.77 -7.25 4.85
N GLU A 105 -6.64 -8.54 5.16
CA GLU A 105 -7.55 -9.59 4.72
C GLU A 105 -8.99 -9.37 5.17
N ASP A 106 -9.21 -8.77 6.34
CA ASP A 106 -10.54 -8.49 6.87
C ASP A 106 -11.25 -7.27 6.22
N GLY A 107 -10.56 -6.58 5.30
CA GLY A 107 -11.08 -5.39 4.62
C GLY A 107 -10.60 -4.08 5.22
N LEU A 108 -9.79 -4.09 6.28
CA LEU A 108 -9.17 -2.88 6.81
C LEU A 108 -8.12 -2.34 5.82
N ALA A 109 -8.10 -1.03 5.62
CA ALA A 109 -7.02 -0.34 4.94
C ALA A 109 -6.47 0.75 5.86
N VAL A 110 -5.17 0.71 6.12
CA VAL A 110 -4.48 1.70 6.94
C VAL A 110 -3.69 2.63 6.02
N ASN A 111 -3.75 3.94 6.29
CA ASN A 111 -2.94 4.95 5.63
C ASN A 111 -2.14 5.76 6.66
N VAL A 112 -0.83 5.71 6.54
CA VAL A 112 0.10 6.55 7.28
C VAL A 112 0.63 7.64 6.36
N MET A 113 0.48 8.90 6.79
CA MET A 113 1.02 10.07 6.09
C MET A 113 2.09 10.78 6.92
N TYR A 114 3.18 11.16 6.27
CA TYR A 114 4.26 11.93 6.88
C TYR A 114 4.72 13.08 5.99
N THR A 115 4.68 14.32 6.49
CA THR A 115 5.21 15.51 5.81
C THR A 115 6.72 15.62 5.98
N LEU A 116 7.47 15.87 4.91
CA LEU A 116 8.94 15.97 4.98
C LEU A 116 9.43 17.33 5.46
N ASP A 117 8.62 18.38 5.37
CA ASP A 117 8.92 19.64 6.04
C ASP A 117 8.69 19.49 7.54
N ASN A 118 9.74 19.75 8.32
CA ASN A 118 9.86 19.54 9.77
C ASN A 118 8.87 20.34 10.66
N THR A 119 7.76 20.83 10.12
CA THR A 119 6.67 21.43 10.88
C THR A 119 5.58 20.39 11.14
N LYS A 120 5.83 19.58 12.18
CA LYS A 120 4.86 18.77 12.96
C LYS A 120 3.50 18.48 12.31
N GLU A 121 3.30 17.22 11.92
CA GLU A 121 2.24 16.31 12.41
C GLU A 121 2.24 15.02 11.56
N ALA A 122 2.71 13.91 12.13
CA ALA A 122 2.48 12.57 11.57
C ALA A 122 1.02 12.19 11.86
N GLY A 123 0.15 12.33 10.86
CA GLY A 123 -1.24 11.92 10.95
C GLY A 123 -1.41 10.51 10.38
N CYS A 124 -1.54 9.52 11.26
CA CYS A 124 -2.17 8.25 10.88
C CYS A 124 -3.69 8.47 10.84
N TRP A 125 -4.29 8.40 9.66
CA TRP A 125 -5.75 8.43 9.51
C TRP A 125 -6.19 6.98 9.34
N ILE A 126 -6.76 6.44 10.41
CA ILE A 126 -7.46 5.15 10.47
C ILE A 126 -8.91 5.32 10.03
#